data_AF-A0AAU2N270-F1
#
_entry.id   AF-A0AAU2N270-F1
#
_cell.length_a   1.000
_cell.length_b   1.000
_cell.length_c   1.000
_cell.angle_alpha   90.00
_cell.angle_beta   90.00
_cell.angle_gamma   90.00
#
_symmetry.space_group_name_H-M   'P 1'
#
loop_
_entity.id
_entity.type
_entity.pdbx_description
1 polymer ?
#
loop_
_entity_poly.entity_id
_entity_poly.type
_entity_poly.pdbx_seq_one_letter_code
_entity_poly.pdbx_strand_id
1 'polypeptide(L)'
;MKIAFVGKGGSGKTTLSSLFIRHLAANEAPVVAVDADINQHLGAALGLTEEEAATLPALGAHLPLIKEYLRGSNPRIASADTMIKTTPPGRGSRLLRVTEDNPVYEACARTLLLDGEPVRLMATGPFTEADLGVACYHSKVGAVELCLNHLVDGPDEYVVVDMTAGSDSFASGMFTRFDVTFLVAEPTRKGVSVYRQYKEYARDFGVALKVIGNKVQGPEDIEFLQDEVGEDLLVTVGHSDWVRAMEKGRPASFELLEASNRFALQELQDAADDSYAHRDWARYTEQMVSFHLKNAESWGNAKTGADLADQVDPDFVLREGAEALVSPRSHSPRPAPQPA
;
A
#
# COMPACT_ATOMS: atom_id res chain seq x y z
N MET A 1 1.60 -6.88 7.96
CA MET A 1 0.45 -5.96 7.91
C MET A 1 0.40 -5.17 6.61
N LYS A 2 -0.79 -5.02 6.01
CA LYS A 2 -1.09 -4.18 4.85
C LYS A 2 -1.82 -2.92 5.31
N ILE A 3 -1.23 -1.75 5.06
CA ILE A 3 -1.68 -0.47 5.60
C ILE A 3 -1.90 0.52 4.47
N ALA A 4 -3.02 1.24 4.51
CA ALA A 4 -3.30 2.34 3.59
C ALA A 4 -3.31 3.68 4.32
N PHE A 5 -2.70 4.71 3.73
CA PHE A 5 -2.91 6.10 4.10
C PHE A 5 -3.81 6.77 3.06
N VAL A 6 -4.96 7.28 3.51
CA VAL A 6 -5.96 7.95 2.68
C VAL A 6 -6.37 9.28 3.30
N GLY A 7 -7.10 10.10 2.55
CA GLY A 7 -7.52 11.43 2.98
C GLY A 7 -7.61 12.43 1.82
N LYS A 8 -8.09 13.62 2.12
CA LYS A 8 -8.25 14.69 1.13
C LYS A 8 -6.90 15.12 0.54
N GLY A 9 -6.89 15.63 -0.69
CA GLY A 9 -5.74 16.36 -1.23
C GLY A 9 -5.29 17.49 -0.28
N GLY A 10 -3.99 17.53 0.03
CA GLY A 10 -3.40 18.51 0.95
C GLY A 10 -3.58 18.23 2.45
N SER A 11 -4.24 17.12 2.85
CA SER A 11 -4.44 16.80 4.27
C SER A 11 -3.16 16.34 4.99
N GLY A 12 -2.08 16.03 4.26
CA GLY A 12 -0.80 15.58 4.82
C GLY A 12 -0.57 14.06 4.83
N LYS A 13 -1.32 13.30 4.03
CA LYS A 13 -1.18 11.84 3.88
C LYS A 13 0.25 11.37 3.63
N THR A 14 0.86 11.86 2.56
CA THR A 14 2.23 11.48 2.15
C THR A 14 3.26 11.81 3.22
N THR A 15 3.09 12.93 3.91
CA THR A 15 3.94 13.29 5.05
C THR A 15 3.76 12.28 6.19
N LEU A 16 2.53 11.93 6.55
CA LEU A 16 2.28 10.96 7.63
C LEU A 16 2.68 9.53 7.27
N SER A 17 2.44 9.09 6.03
CA SER A 17 2.90 7.78 5.56
C SER A 17 4.42 7.70 5.54
N SER A 18 5.12 8.75 5.10
CA SER A 18 6.60 8.78 5.15
C SER A 18 7.15 8.79 6.58
N LEU A 19 6.53 9.53 7.52
CA LEU A 19 6.89 9.48 8.93
C LEU A 19 6.68 8.08 9.51
N PHE A 20 5.57 7.42 9.17
CA PHE A 20 5.27 6.07 9.63
C PHE A 20 6.25 5.04 9.05
N ILE A 21 6.60 5.15 7.76
CA ILE A 21 7.63 4.30 7.14
C ILE A 21 8.99 4.48 7.83
N ARG A 22 9.39 5.72 8.15
CA ARG A 22 10.62 5.99 8.90
C ARG A 22 10.57 5.43 10.32
N HIS A 23 9.41 5.48 10.97
CA HIS A 23 9.22 4.88 12.29
C HIS A 23 9.40 3.35 12.26
N LEU A 24 8.76 2.68 11.30
CA LEU A 24 8.91 1.24 11.11
C LEU A 24 10.36 0.86 10.78
N ALA A 25 11.01 1.62 9.90
CA ALA A 25 12.42 1.41 9.56
C ALA A 25 13.32 1.59 10.79
N ALA A 26 13.12 2.63 11.60
CA ALA A 26 13.87 2.85 12.84
C ALA A 26 13.67 1.75 13.89
N ASN A 27 12.55 1.02 13.81
CA ASN A 27 12.28 -0.17 14.61
C ASN A 27 12.77 -1.48 13.93
N GLU A 28 13.61 -1.37 12.90
CA GLU A 28 14.20 -2.49 12.13
C GLU A 28 13.15 -3.41 11.46
N ALA A 29 11.92 -2.92 11.26
CA ALA A 29 10.86 -3.70 10.64
C ALA A 29 11.03 -3.78 9.11
N PRO A 30 10.79 -4.94 8.47
CA PRO A 30 10.76 -5.04 7.01
C PRO A 30 9.62 -4.20 6.41
N VAL A 31 9.95 -3.25 5.53
CA VAL A 31 8.95 -2.36 4.90
C VAL A 31 8.99 -2.39 3.38
N VAL A 32 7.83 -2.58 2.77
CA VAL A 32 7.55 -2.23 1.37
C VAL A 32 6.64 -0.99 1.35
N ALA A 33 7.19 0.15 0.92
CA ALA A 33 6.47 1.39 0.70
C ALA A 33 5.98 1.47 -0.76
N VAL A 34 4.72 1.84 -0.96
CA VAL A 34 4.10 1.96 -2.29
C VAL A 34 3.49 3.35 -2.46
N ASP A 35 3.97 4.08 -3.46
CA ASP A 35 3.38 5.35 -3.88
C ASP A 35 2.28 5.10 -4.94
N ALA A 36 1.04 5.16 -4.47
CA ALA A 36 -0.18 5.06 -5.27
C ALA A 36 -1.02 6.35 -5.18
N ASP A 37 -0.39 7.50 -4.87
CA ASP A 37 -1.00 8.82 -5.05
C ASP A 37 -0.73 9.31 -6.49
N ILE A 38 -1.61 10.16 -7.01
CA ILE A 38 -1.46 10.72 -8.36
C ILE A 38 -0.27 11.68 -8.46
N ASN A 39 0.06 12.35 -7.35
CA ASN A 39 1.12 13.36 -7.32
C ASN A 39 2.51 12.76 -7.10
N GLN A 40 2.59 11.53 -6.59
CA GLN A 40 3.83 10.77 -6.40
C GLN A 40 4.94 11.48 -5.64
N HIS A 41 4.60 11.97 -4.44
CA HIS A 41 5.52 12.69 -3.58
C HIS A 41 6.19 11.80 -2.52
N LEU A 42 5.84 10.51 -2.41
CA LEU A 42 6.35 9.64 -1.34
C LEU A 42 7.85 9.43 -1.47
N GLY A 43 8.36 9.25 -2.69
CA GLY A 43 9.81 9.11 -2.92
C GLY A 43 10.61 10.30 -2.39
N ALA A 44 10.17 11.53 -2.70
CA ALA A 44 10.78 12.74 -2.19
C ALA A 44 10.65 12.87 -0.67
N ALA A 45 9.48 12.52 -0.10
CA ALA A 45 9.27 12.51 1.34
C ALA A 45 10.17 11.48 2.07
N LEU A 46 10.55 10.40 1.40
CA LEU A 46 11.52 9.42 1.89
C LEU A 46 12.99 9.81 1.65
N GLY A 47 13.25 10.99 1.06
CA GLY A 47 14.58 11.56 0.94
C GLY A 47 15.22 11.44 -0.44
N LEU A 48 14.49 10.97 -1.45
CA LEU A 48 14.96 11.08 -2.83
C LEU A 48 14.95 12.53 -3.30
N THR A 49 15.93 12.90 -4.11
CA THR A 49 15.86 14.11 -4.94
C THR A 49 14.75 13.97 -6.00
N GLU A 50 14.30 15.07 -6.57
CA GLU A 50 13.31 15.04 -7.68
C GLU A 50 13.84 14.23 -8.88
N GLU A 51 15.13 14.36 -9.19
CA GLU A 51 15.80 13.61 -10.26
C GLU A 51 15.81 12.11 -9.97
N GLU A 52 16.14 11.71 -8.75
CA GLU A 52 16.06 10.31 -8.35
C GLU A 52 14.61 9.82 -8.41
N ALA A 53 13.65 10.53 -7.80
CA ALA A 53 12.24 10.15 -7.81
C ALA A 53 11.69 9.95 -9.23
N ALA A 54 12.06 10.81 -10.18
CA ALA A 54 11.66 10.69 -11.58
C ALA A 54 12.17 9.42 -12.29
N THR A 55 13.23 8.80 -11.76
CA THR A 55 13.78 7.53 -12.29
C THR A 55 13.18 6.28 -11.63
N LEU A 56 12.20 6.43 -10.72
CA LEU A 56 11.52 5.27 -10.14
C LEU A 56 10.87 4.43 -11.24
N PRO A 57 11.09 3.11 -11.27
CA PRO A 57 10.36 2.23 -12.17
C PRO A 57 8.85 2.31 -11.91
N ALA A 58 8.09 2.59 -12.96
CA ALA A 58 6.64 2.66 -12.89
C ALA A 58 6.05 1.24 -12.90
N LEU A 59 5.31 0.84 -11.86
CA LEU A 59 4.66 -0.47 -11.80
C LEU A 59 3.80 -0.76 -13.04
N GLY A 60 3.10 0.24 -13.55
CA GLY A 60 2.28 0.11 -14.75
C GLY A 60 3.07 -0.29 -16.00
N ALA A 61 4.34 0.14 -16.13
CA ALA A 61 5.20 -0.20 -17.26
C ALA A 61 5.67 -1.67 -17.22
N HIS A 62 5.67 -2.28 -16.04
CA HIS A 62 6.09 -3.66 -15.83
C HIS A 62 4.89 -4.62 -15.66
N LEU A 63 3.67 -4.18 -15.99
CA LEU A 63 2.47 -4.99 -15.79
C LEU A 63 2.50 -6.38 -16.47
N PRO A 64 3.03 -6.56 -17.70
CA PRO A 64 3.18 -7.89 -18.29
C PRO A 64 4.08 -8.81 -17.47
N LEU A 65 5.22 -8.29 -16.98
CA LEU A 65 6.15 -9.04 -16.11
C LEU A 65 5.46 -9.43 -14.79
N ILE A 66 4.78 -8.48 -14.14
CA ILE A 66 4.06 -8.71 -12.89
C ILE A 66 3.02 -9.82 -13.07
N LYS A 67 2.18 -9.71 -14.09
CA LYS A 67 1.14 -10.72 -14.37
C LYS A 67 1.73 -12.09 -14.63
N GLU A 68 2.76 -12.19 -15.48
CA GLU A 68 3.36 -13.49 -15.79
C GLU A 68 4.03 -14.13 -14.57
N TYR A 69 4.70 -13.32 -13.75
CA TYR A 69 5.28 -13.80 -12.49
C TYR A 69 4.19 -14.31 -11.53
N LEU A 70 3.15 -13.52 -11.28
CA LEU A 70 2.06 -13.85 -10.35
C LEU A 70 1.21 -15.04 -10.83
N ARG A 71 0.98 -15.15 -12.14
CA ARG A 71 0.30 -16.28 -12.77
C ARG A 71 0.98 -17.60 -12.42
N GLY A 72 2.32 -17.63 -12.45
CA GLY A 72 3.11 -18.82 -12.17
C GLY A 72 2.68 -20.00 -13.04
N SER A 73 2.31 -21.10 -12.38
CA SER A 73 1.82 -22.33 -13.00
C SER A 73 0.31 -22.53 -12.84
N ASN A 74 -0.44 -21.49 -12.46
CA ASN A 74 -1.87 -21.61 -12.18
C ASN A 74 -2.63 -22.13 -13.43
N PRO A 75 -3.25 -23.33 -13.36
CA PRO A 75 -3.88 -23.95 -14.51
C PRO A 75 -5.20 -23.27 -14.91
N ARG A 76 -5.79 -22.46 -14.02
CA ARG A 76 -7.02 -21.69 -14.28
C ARG A 76 -6.76 -20.38 -15.01
N ILE A 77 -5.51 -19.93 -15.07
CA ILE A 77 -5.10 -18.71 -15.77
C ILE A 77 -4.24 -19.12 -16.97
N ALA A 78 -4.90 -19.33 -18.12
CA ALA A 78 -4.26 -19.79 -19.34
C ALA A 78 -3.22 -18.80 -19.90
N SER A 79 -3.46 -17.49 -19.74
CA SER A 79 -2.54 -16.43 -20.16
C SER A 79 -2.62 -15.22 -19.22
N ALA A 80 -1.47 -14.60 -18.96
CA ALA A 80 -1.36 -13.32 -18.25
C ALA A 80 -2.22 -12.21 -18.89
N ASP A 81 -2.47 -12.27 -20.20
CA ASP A 81 -3.30 -11.29 -20.90
C ASP A 81 -4.75 -11.26 -20.40
N THR A 82 -5.24 -12.40 -19.91
CA THR A 82 -6.59 -12.52 -19.33
C THR A 82 -6.67 -12.06 -17.88
N MET A 83 -5.54 -11.77 -17.23
CA MET A 83 -5.55 -11.25 -15.86
C MET A 83 -5.97 -9.78 -15.86
N ILE A 84 -6.93 -9.44 -15.01
CA ILE A 84 -7.29 -8.08 -14.63
C ILE A 84 -6.78 -7.75 -13.21
N LYS A 85 -6.84 -6.48 -12.80
CA LYS A 85 -6.34 -6.02 -11.49
C LYS A 85 -6.93 -6.74 -10.27
N THR A 86 -8.15 -7.26 -10.40
CA THR A 86 -8.86 -8.02 -9.36
C THR A 86 -8.63 -9.53 -9.44
N THR A 87 -7.83 -10.04 -10.38
CA THR A 87 -7.61 -11.49 -10.54
C THR A 87 -7.06 -12.08 -9.23
N PRO A 88 -7.75 -13.07 -8.62
CA PRO A 88 -7.27 -13.69 -7.40
C PRO A 88 -6.16 -14.71 -7.70
N PRO A 89 -5.26 -14.97 -6.74
CA PRO A 89 -4.41 -16.16 -6.77
C PRO A 89 -5.24 -17.45 -6.66
N GLY A 90 -4.66 -18.53 -7.16
CA GLY A 90 -5.16 -19.90 -6.98
C GLY A 90 -3.99 -20.88 -6.87
N ARG A 91 -4.27 -22.18 -6.82
CA ARG A 91 -3.20 -23.20 -6.84
C ARG A 91 -2.29 -22.99 -8.06
N GLY A 92 -0.98 -22.96 -7.82
CA GLY A 92 0.04 -22.74 -8.85
C GLY A 92 0.41 -21.27 -9.10
N SER A 93 -0.38 -20.30 -8.62
CA SER A 93 0.02 -18.88 -8.62
C SER A 93 1.25 -18.65 -7.74
N ARG A 94 2.06 -17.65 -8.08
CA ARG A 94 3.11 -17.16 -7.17
C ARG A 94 2.55 -16.07 -6.27
N LEU A 95 3.01 -16.06 -5.03
CA LEU A 95 2.66 -15.05 -4.04
C LEU A 95 3.89 -14.22 -3.72
N LEU A 96 3.70 -12.92 -3.55
CA LEU A 96 4.73 -11.99 -3.11
C LEU A 96 4.87 -12.04 -1.59
N ARG A 97 6.10 -11.96 -1.08
CA ARG A 97 6.45 -11.77 0.32
C ARG A 97 7.04 -10.38 0.53
N VAL A 98 6.95 -9.83 1.74
CA VAL A 98 7.58 -8.55 2.07
C VAL A 98 9.10 -8.73 2.00
N THR A 99 9.61 -9.77 2.65
CA THR A 99 11.03 -10.09 2.69
C THR A 99 11.40 -11.22 1.72
N GLU A 100 11.62 -10.88 0.45
CA GLU A 100 12.18 -11.78 -0.55
C GLU A 100 12.89 -11.03 -1.68
N ASP A 101 13.65 -11.78 -2.48
CA ASP A 101 14.14 -11.35 -3.79
C ASP A 101 13.33 -12.04 -4.88
N ASN A 102 12.77 -11.25 -5.79
CA ASN A 102 12.02 -11.76 -6.93
C ASN A 102 12.15 -10.81 -8.15
N PRO A 103 11.84 -11.28 -9.37
CA PRO A 103 11.92 -10.46 -10.58
C PRO A 103 11.01 -9.22 -10.57
N VAL A 104 9.90 -9.24 -9.83
CA VAL A 104 9.00 -8.08 -9.72
C VAL A 104 9.68 -6.97 -8.91
N TYR A 105 10.28 -7.28 -7.77
CA TYR A 105 11.01 -6.31 -6.96
C TYR A 105 12.29 -5.84 -7.64
N GLU A 106 13.02 -6.73 -8.33
CA GLU A 106 14.18 -6.35 -9.11
C GLU A 106 13.84 -5.32 -10.20
N ALA A 107 12.70 -5.51 -10.88
CA ALA A 107 12.28 -4.61 -11.96
C ALA A 107 11.58 -3.33 -11.46
N CYS A 108 10.82 -3.43 -10.37
CA CYS A 108 9.84 -2.39 -10.01
C CYS A 108 10.17 -1.62 -8.73
N ALA A 109 11.16 -2.05 -7.96
CA ALA A 109 11.44 -1.47 -6.66
C ALA A 109 12.84 -0.87 -6.56
N ARG A 110 12.95 0.14 -5.72
CA ARG A 110 14.24 0.73 -5.33
C ARG A 110 14.41 0.65 -3.83
N THR A 111 15.54 0.12 -3.39
CA THR A 111 15.91 0.11 -1.97
C THR A 111 16.45 1.48 -1.57
N LEU A 112 15.87 2.06 -0.53
CA LEU A 112 16.32 3.28 0.13
C LEU A 112 16.92 2.92 1.49
N LEU A 113 17.86 3.72 1.98
CA LEU A 113 18.33 3.64 3.36
C LEU A 113 17.73 4.80 4.16
N LEU A 114 16.84 4.49 5.10
CA LEU A 114 16.26 5.46 6.00
C LEU A 114 16.93 5.29 7.36
N ASP A 115 17.74 6.28 7.75
CA ASP A 115 18.54 6.25 8.98
C ASP A 115 19.40 4.96 9.14
N GLY A 116 19.82 4.38 8.00
CA GLY A 116 20.65 3.16 7.95
C GLY A 116 19.88 1.89 7.61
N GLU A 117 18.55 1.91 7.75
CA GLU A 117 17.71 0.72 7.56
C GLU A 117 17.10 0.64 6.15
N PRO A 118 17.08 -0.55 5.52
CA PRO A 118 16.63 -0.71 4.15
C PRO A 118 15.10 -0.72 4.04
N VAL A 119 14.56 0.15 3.21
CA VAL A 119 13.14 0.17 2.83
C VAL A 119 13.00 0.01 1.33
N ARG A 120 12.08 -0.86 0.90
CA ARG A 120 11.77 -1.04 -0.51
C ARG A 120 10.69 -0.06 -0.94
N LEU A 121 11.00 0.86 -1.85
CA LEU A 121 10.04 1.80 -2.44
C LEU A 121 9.60 1.32 -3.84
N MET A 122 8.29 1.29 -4.08
CA MET A 122 7.67 1.06 -5.38
C MET A 122 6.73 2.23 -5.70
N ALA A 123 6.53 2.55 -6.97
CA ALA A 123 5.63 3.62 -7.37
C ALA A 123 4.78 3.23 -8.58
N THR A 124 3.57 3.77 -8.66
CA THR A 124 2.70 3.57 -9.83
C THR A 124 3.22 4.25 -11.10
N GLY A 125 4.10 5.26 -10.96
CA GLY A 125 4.71 6.06 -12.03
C GLY A 125 3.82 7.22 -12.51
N PRO A 126 4.40 8.39 -12.87
CA PRO A 126 3.65 9.60 -13.16
C PRO A 126 2.77 9.43 -14.41
N PHE A 127 1.74 10.26 -14.57
CA PHE A 127 1.02 10.36 -15.85
C PHE A 127 1.96 10.82 -16.97
N THR A 128 2.03 10.04 -18.05
CA THR A 128 2.76 10.43 -19.25
C THR A 128 1.81 11.08 -20.25
N GLU A 129 2.32 11.86 -21.21
CA GLU A 129 1.47 12.44 -22.27
C GLU A 129 0.73 11.36 -23.09
N ALA A 130 1.28 10.15 -23.19
CA ALA A 130 0.62 9.02 -23.84
C ALA A 130 -0.60 8.48 -23.06
N ASP A 131 -0.71 8.80 -21.77
CA ASP A 131 -1.85 8.43 -20.93
C ASP A 131 -2.99 9.48 -21.01
N LEU A 132 -2.67 10.72 -21.41
CA LEU A 132 -3.63 11.83 -21.47
C LEU A 132 -4.67 11.57 -22.58
N GLY A 133 -5.92 11.32 -22.17
CA GLY A 133 -7.04 11.10 -23.08
C GLY A 133 -7.21 9.67 -23.59
N VAL A 134 -6.35 8.73 -23.19
CA VAL A 134 -6.36 7.32 -23.65
C VAL A 134 -6.44 6.31 -22.50
N ALA A 135 -5.76 6.57 -21.38
CA ALA A 135 -5.74 5.68 -20.22
C ALA A 135 -6.29 6.36 -18.97
N CYS A 136 -7.32 5.77 -18.35
CA CYS A 136 -7.83 6.22 -17.05
C CYS A 136 -6.84 5.81 -15.93
N TYR A 137 -6.70 6.63 -14.86
CA TYR A 137 -5.83 6.36 -13.70
C TYR A 137 -6.00 4.94 -13.11
N HIS A 138 -7.20 4.37 -13.30
CA HIS A 138 -7.56 2.99 -13.01
C HIS A 138 -6.57 1.93 -13.52
N SER A 139 -5.83 2.18 -14.61
CA SER A 139 -4.84 1.24 -15.14
C SER A 139 -3.55 1.19 -14.31
N LYS A 140 -3.14 2.31 -13.69
CA LYS A 140 -1.86 2.42 -12.97
C LYS A 140 -1.92 1.86 -11.56
N VAL A 141 -2.98 2.17 -10.81
CA VAL A 141 -3.24 1.57 -9.49
C VAL A 141 -3.58 0.08 -9.58
N GLY A 142 -3.96 -0.41 -10.77
CA GLY A 142 -4.27 -1.82 -10.99
C GLY A 142 -3.09 -2.76 -10.76
N ALA A 143 -1.85 -2.31 -10.97
CA ALA A 143 -0.66 -3.09 -10.63
C ALA A 143 -0.50 -3.25 -9.12
N VAL A 144 -0.75 -2.19 -8.34
CA VAL A 144 -0.72 -2.22 -6.87
C VAL A 144 -1.78 -3.18 -6.35
N GLU A 145 -3.02 -3.09 -6.86
CA GLU A 145 -4.09 -4.00 -6.47
C GLU A 145 -3.75 -5.46 -6.75
N LEU A 146 -3.21 -5.73 -7.94
CA LEU A 146 -2.85 -7.08 -8.34
C LEU A 146 -1.73 -7.65 -7.43
N CYS A 147 -0.73 -6.83 -7.09
CA CYS A 147 0.29 -7.19 -6.12
C CYS A 147 -0.32 -7.45 -4.74
N LEU A 148 -1.19 -6.57 -4.23
CA LEU A 148 -1.85 -6.74 -2.92
C LEU A 148 -2.68 -8.02 -2.83
N ASN A 149 -3.40 -8.37 -3.92
CA ASN A 149 -4.16 -9.61 -4.04
C ASN A 149 -3.29 -10.87 -3.97
N HIS A 150 -2.02 -10.77 -4.39
CA HIS A 150 -1.07 -11.87 -4.38
C HIS A 150 0.00 -11.75 -3.28
N LEU A 151 -0.12 -10.78 -2.36
CA LEU A 151 0.87 -10.56 -1.31
C LEU A 151 0.48 -11.29 -0.02
N VAL A 152 1.43 -12.00 0.56
CA VAL A 152 1.34 -12.62 1.89
C VAL A 152 2.46 -12.09 2.76
N ASP A 153 2.08 -11.18 3.65
CA ASP A 153 2.88 -10.64 4.74
C ASP A 153 2.81 -11.55 5.98
N GLY A 154 3.87 -11.52 6.79
CA GLY A 154 3.92 -12.14 8.11
C GLY A 154 3.75 -11.14 9.27
N PRO A 155 3.86 -11.64 10.52
CA PRO A 155 3.99 -10.78 11.69
C PRO A 155 5.20 -9.86 11.54
N ASP A 156 5.08 -8.63 12.00
CA ASP A 156 6.12 -7.58 11.98
C ASP A 156 6.64 -7.18 10.59
N GLU A 157 6.00 -7.63 9.50
CA GLU A 157 6.33 -7.24 8.12
C GLU A 157 5.31 -6.24 7.57
N TYR A 158 5.71 -5.07 7.10
CA TYR A 158 4.77 -4.00 6.75
C TYR A 158 4.75 -3.66 5.26
N VAL A 159 3.54 -3.50 4.71
CA VAL A 159 3.30 -2.90 3.39
C VAL A 159 2.52 -1.61 3.61
N VAL A 160 3.14 -0.47 3.35
CA VAL A 160 2.54 0.85 3.54
C VAL A 160 2.24 1.47 2.17
N VAL A 161 0.97 1.72 1.89
CA VAL A 161 0.52 2.28 0.62
C VAL A 161 0.00 3.70 0.84
N ASP A 162 0.68 4.69 0.25
CA ASP A 162 0.18 6.07 0.19
C ASP A 162 -0.81 6.18 -0.97
N MET A 163 -2.05 6.54 -0.68
CA MET A 163 -3.15 6.48 -1.63
C MET A 163 -3.93 7.79 -1.70
N THR A 164 -4.45 8.09 -2.88
CA THR A 164 -5.47 9.12 -3.01
C THR A 164 -6.78 8.61 -2.41
N ALA A 165 -7.47 9.39 -1.56
CA ALA A 165 -8.87 9.10 -1.23
C ALA A 165 -9.74 9.40 -2.45
N GLY A 166 -9.92 8.40 -3.31
CA GLY A 166 -10.72 8.48 -4.51
C GLY A 166 -11.70 7.32 -4.62
N SER A 167 -12.70 7.50 -5.48
CA SER A 167 -13.63 6.45 -5.93
C SER A 167 -12.92 5.20 -6.46
N ASP A 168 -11.69 5.36 -6.94
CA ASP A 168 -10.95 4.36 -7.69
C ASP A 168 -10.59 3.14 -6.83
N SER A 169 -10.29 3.35 -5.56
CA SER A 169 -10.05 2.26 -4.60
C SER A 169 -11.32 1.45 -4.31
N PHE A 170 -12.49 2.10 -4.37
CA PHE A 170 -13.79 1.46 -4.17
C PHE A 170 -14.30 0.73 -5.42
N ALA A 171 -13.95 1.22 -6.62
CA ALA A 171 -14.40 0.66 -7.88
C ALA A 171 -13.94 -0.80 -8.10
N SER A 172 -12.79 -1.19 -7.56
CA SER A 172 -12.25 -2.55 -7.72
C SER A 172 -12.14 -3.37 -6.44
N GLY A 173 -12.43 -2.78 -5.27
CA GLY A 173 -12.39 -3.48 -3.99
C GLY A 173 -11.04 -3.37 -3.27
N MET A 174 -10.07 -2.63 -3.81
CA MET A 174 -8.75 -2.42 -3.21
C MET A 174 -8.81 -1.96 -1.74
N PHE A 175 -9.81 -1.15 -1.37
CA PHE A 175 -10.03 -0.70 0.01
C PHE A 175 -10.23 -1.85 1.02
N THR A 176 -10.58 -3.05 0.56
CA THR A 176 -10.75 -4.27 1.37
C THR A 176 -9.47 -5.11 1.48
N ARG A 177 -8.34 -4.61 0.96
CA ARG A 177 -7.05 -5.33 0.94
C ARG A 177 -6.09 -4.92 2.05
N PHE A 178 -6.49 -3.98 2.89
CA PHE A 178 -5.70 -3.47 4.00
C PHE A 178 -6.24 -4.01 5.33
N ASP A 179 -5.36 -4.31 6.27
CA ASP A 179 -5.76 -4.59 7.65
C ASP A 179 -6.35 -3.33 8.26
N VAL A 180 -5.60 -2.23 8.16
CA VAL A 180 -6.00 -0.92 8.65
C VAL A 180 -5.85 0.14 7.56
N THR A 181 -6.85 1.01 7.49
CA THR A 181 -6.81 2.24 6.71
C THR A 181 -6.71 3.43 7.66
N PHE A 182 -5.59 4.14 7.60
CA PHE A 182 -5.40 5.40 8.28
C PHE A 182 -5.89 6.56 7.40
N LEU A 183 -6.98 7.19 7.82
CA LEU A 183 -7.56 8.34 7.15
C LEU A 183 -7.09 9.64 7.81
N VAL A 184 -6.33 10.44 7.06
CA VAL A 184 -5.81 11.72 7.51
C VAL A 184 -6.85 12.83 7.29
N ALA A 185 -7.33 13.42 8.39
CA ALA A 185 -8.34 14.47 8.39
C ALA A 185 -7.80 15.74 9.08
N GLU A 186 -8.02 16.89 8.45
CA GLU A 186 -7.82 18.20 9.08
C GLU A 186 -9.07 18.58 9.91
N PRO A 187 -8.94 19.37 11.00
CA PRO A 187 -10.05 19.83 11.84
C PRO A 187 -10.93 20.88 11.12
N THR A 188 -11.51 20.49 9.99
CA THR A 188 -12.40 21.31 9.19
C THR A 188 -13.51 20.45 8.60
N ARG A 189 -14.68 21.04 8.35
CA ARG A 189 -15.82 20.33 7.70
C ARG A 189 -15.46 19.66 6.37
N LYS A 190 -14.53 20.25 5.61
CA LYS A 190 -14.04 19.67 4.34
C LYS A 190 -13.01 18.57 4.57
N GLY A 191 -12.26 18.60 5.67
CA GLY A 191 -11.30 17.54 6.03
C GLY A 191 -12.03 16.24 6.39
N VAL A 192 -13.04 16.36 7.26
CA VAL A 192 -13.84 15.23 7.76
C VAL A 192 -14.91 14.73 6.77
N SER A 193 -15.22 15.47 5.70
CA SER A 193 -16.20 14.99 4.70
C SER A 193 -15.73 13.73 3.97
N VAL A 194 -14.41 13.60 3.73
CA VAL A 194 -13.83 12.40 3.11
C VAL A 194 -13.96 11.20 4.04
N TYR A 195 -13.82 11.40 5.35
CA TYR A 195 -14.06 10.36 6.35
C TYR A 195 -15.50 9.84 6.30
N ARG A 196 -16.49 10.73 6.29
CA ARG A 196 -17.91 10.34 6.24
C ARG A 196 -18.23 9.51 5.00
N GLN A 197 -17.73 9.94 3.84
CA GLN A 197 -17.91 9.22 2.58
C GLN A 197 -17.22 7.85 2.61
N TYR A 198 -15.98 7.78 3.11
CA TYR A 198 -15.23 6.53 3.20
C TYR A 198 -15.94 5.53 4.13
N LYS A 199 -16.39 5.99 5.31
CA LYS A 199 -17.11 5.18 6.29
C LYS A 199 -18.43 4.64 5.72
N GLU A 200 -19.14 5.44 4.93
CA GLU A 200 -20.36 4.99 4.23
C GLU A 200 -20.05 3.88 3.23
N TYR A 201 -19.04 4.05 2.37
CA TYR A 201 -18.69 3.05 1.35
C TYR A 201 -18.09 1.78 1.92
N ALA A 202 -17.37 1.86 3.05
CA ALA A 202 -16.71 0.73 3.68
C ALA A 202 -17.59 -0.04 4.69
N ARG A 203 -18.78 0.47 5.01
CA ARG A 203 -19.66 -0.01 6.11
C ARG A 203 -19.86 -1.52 6.12
N ASP A 204 -20.14 -2.11 4.97
CA ASP A 204 -20.53 -3.52 4.87
C ASP A 204 -19.33 -4.46 4.63
N PHE A 205 -18.11 -3.91 4.57
CA PHE A 205 -16.91 -4.66 4.24
C PHE A 205 -16.04 -4.99 5.45
N GLY A 206 -16.32 -4.42 6.62
CA GLY A 206 -15.56 -4.67 7.85
C GLY A 206 -14.11 -4.21 7.77
N VAL A 207 -13.87 -3.12 7.04
CA VAL A 207 -12.55 -2.47 6.97
C VAL A 207 -12.28 -1.77 8.30
N ALA A 208 -11.09 -1.98 8.89
CA ALA A 208 -10.67 -1.21 10.05
C ALA A 208 -10.25 0.20 9.59
N LEU A 209 -11.07 1.19 9.90
CA LEU A 209 -10.83 2.59 9.58
C LEU A 209 -10.44 3.34 10.85
N LYS A 210 -9.27 3.97 10.83
CA LYS A 210 -8.77 4.81 11.93
C LYS A 210 -8.41 6.19 11.39
N VAL A 211 -8.70 7.24 12.15
CA VAL A 211 -8.51 8.63 11.76
C VAL A 211 -7.30 9.22 12.46
N ILE A 212 -6.45 9.87 11.67
CA ILE A 212 -5.36 10.71 12.15
C ILE A 212 -5.79 12.16 11.99
N GLY A 213 -6.02 12.85 13.11
CA GLY A 213 -6.27 14.28 13.14
C GLY A 213 -4.99 15.05 12.86
N ASN A 214 -4.86 15.68 11.68
CA ASN A 214 -3.64 16.39 11.29
C ASN A 214 -3.81 17.91 11.32
N LYS A 215 -2.70 18.62 11.54
CA LYS A 215 -2.62 20.08 11.64
C LYS A 215 -3.47 20.65 12.77
N VAL A 216 -3.57 19.90 13.87
CA VAL A 216 -4.25 20.32 15.09
C VAL A 216 -3.45 21.44 15.76
N GLN A 217 -4.13 22.56 16.07
CA GLN A 217 -3.51 23.73 16.68
C GLN A 217 -3.80 23.84 18.19
N GLY A 218 -4.87 23.22 18.66
CA GLY A 218 -5.25 23.30 20.07
C GLY A 218 -6.44 22.41 20.44
N PRO A 219 -6.94 22.53 21.69
CA PRO A 219 -7.99 21.66 22.21
C PRO A 219 -9.31 21.73 21.43
N GLU A 220 -9.69 22.90 20.91
CA GLU A 220 -10.92 23.08 20.12
C GLU A 220 -10.92 22.23 18.83
N ASP A 221 -9.76 22.09 18.19
CA ASP A 221 -9.61 21.23 17.00
C ASP A 221 -9.77 19.74 17.35
N ILE A 222 -9.30 19.34 18.54
CA ILE A 222 -9.43 17.97 19.04
C ILE A 222 -10.90 17.67 19.33
N GLU A 223 -11.59 18.57 20.04
CA GLU A 223 -13.02 18.47 20.32
C GLU A 223 -13.84 18.37 19.02
N PHE A 224 -13.55 19.24 18.05
CA PHE A 224 -14.18 19.18 16.72
C PHE A 224 -13.97 17.81 16.03
N LEU A 225 -12.76 17.27 16.06
CA LEU A 225 -12.48 15.96 15.45
C LEU A 225 -13.20 14.84 16.21
N GLN A 226 -13.19 14.86 17.54
CA GLN A 226 -13.90 13.89 18.38
C GLN A 226 -15.40 13.89 18.08
N ASP A 227 -16.01 15.07 17.94
CA ASP A 227 -17.43 15.20 17.58
C ASP A 227 -17.73 14.65 16.17
N GLU A 228 -16.82 14.85 15.22
CA GLU A 228 -17.05 14.52 13.81
C GLU A 228 -16.73 13.06 13.44
N VAL A 229 -15.73 12.45 14.09
CA VAL A 229 -15.25 11.09 13.78
C VAL A 229 -15.36 10.09 14.93
N GLY A 230 -15.65 10.55 16.15
CA GLY A 230 -15.88 9.70 17.32
C GLY A 230 -14.72 8.78 17.65
N GLU A 231 -15.04 7.52 17.95
CA GLU A 231 -14.08 6.46 18.33
C GLU A 231 -13.09 6.07 17.22
N ASP A 232 -13.32 6.53 15.98
CA ASP A 232 -12.35 6.30 14.92
C ASP A 232 -11.13 7.24 15.05
N LEU A 233 -11.21 8.35 15.82
CA LEU A 233 -10.05 9.21 16.08
C LEU A 233 -9.02 8.43 16.91
N LEU A 234 -7.91 8.05 16.26
CA LEU A 234 -6.85 7.28 16.91
C LEU A 234 -5.83 8.21 17.57
N VAL A 235 -5.27 9.14 16.79
CA VAL A 235 -4.27 10.10 17.26
C VAL A 235 -4.46 11.46 16.61
N THR A 236 -3.90 12.48 17.25
CA THR A 236 -3.78 13.83 16.70
C THR A 236 -2.34 14.26 16.60
N VAL A 237 -1.98 14.92 15.50
CA VAL A 237 -0.66 15.47 15.24
C VAL A 237 -0.77 16.95 14.89
N GLY A 238 0.16 17.74 15.43
CA GLY A 238 0.22 19.19 15.26
C GLY A 238 1.33 19.63 14.32
N HIS A 239 1.75 20.88 14.45
CA HIS A 239 2.92 21.39 13.74
C HIS A 239 4.22 20.71 14.23
N SER A 240 5.09 20.37 13.29
CA SER A 240 6.40 19.79 13.53
C SER A 240 7.47 20.61 12.82
N ASP A 241 8.49 21.01 13.57
CA ASP A 241 9.66 21.69 13.01
C ASP A 241 10.53 20.70 12.24
N TRP A 242 10.56 19.44 12.68
CA TRP A 242 11.24 18.35 11.96
C TRP A 242 10.64 18.17 10.57
N VAL A 243 9.32 18.01 10.47
CA VAL A 243 8.62 17.89 9.18
C VAL A 243 8.87 19.11 8.32
N ARG A 244 8.76 20.32 8.90
CA ARG A 244 9.00 21.56 8.16
C ARG A 244 10.44 21.69 7.65
N ALA A 245 11.42 21.15 8.36
CA ALA A 245 12.81 21.11 7.92
C ALA A 245 12.98 20.12 6.76
N MET A 246 12.41 18.91 6.89
CA MET A 246 12.42 17.89 5.84
C MET A 246 11.81 18.42 4.53
N GLU A 247 10.62 19.02 4.59
CA GLU A 247 9.93 19.63 3.43
C GLU A 247 10.70 20.80 2.80
N LYS A 248 11.67 21.37 3.51
CA LYS A 248 12.60 22.40 3.00
C LYS A 248 13.91 21.82 2.45
N GLY A 249 13.99 20.49 2.30
CA GLY A 249 15.20 19.80 1.87
C GLY A 249 16.32 19.84 2.91
N ARG A 250 15.98 19.96 4.20
CA ARG A 250 16.94 19.96 5.32
C ARG A 250 16.67 18.73 6.20
N PRO A 251 16.97 17.51 5.71
CA PRO A 251 16.71 16.30 6.47
C PRO A 251 17.52 16.31 7.78
N ALA A 252 16.89 15.82 8.84
CA ALA A 252 17.52 15.57 10.13
C ALA A 252 17.33 14.09 10.48
N SER A 253 18.16 13.57 11.38
CA SER A 253 17.97 12.20 11.90
C SER A 253 16.54 12.03 12.43
N PHE A 254 15.93 10.89 12.14
CA PHE A 254 14.56 10.60 12.58
C PHE A 254 14.44 10.56 14.11
N GLU A 255 15.50 10.23 14.84
CA GLU A 255 15.53 10.26 16.30
C GLU A 255 15.17 11.64 16.87
N LEU A 256 15.41 12.72 16.12
CA LEU A 256 15.12 14.09 16.53
C LEU A 256 13.66 14.50 16.34
N LEU A 257 12.80 13.64 15.78
CA LEU A 257 11.36 13.89 15.66
C LEU A 257 10.76 14.17 17.05
N GLU A 258 9.79 15.07 17.15
CA GLU A 258 9.20 15.44 18.44
C GLU A 258 8.59 14.22 19.14
N ALA A 259 8.74 14.12 20.46
CA ALA A 259 8.30 12.95 21.23
C ALA A 259 6.80 12.65 21.05
N SER A 260 5.95 13.69 21.01
CA SER A 260 4.52 13.55 20.75
C SER A 260 4.22 12.90 19.39
N ASN A 261 5.02 13.23 18.36
CA ASN A 261 4.87 12.65 17.04
C ASN A 261 5.35 11.19 17.03
N ARG A 262 6.45 10.86 17.73
CA ARG A 262 6.89 9.46 17.88
C ARG A 262 5.85 8.61 18.64
N PHE A 263 5.23 9.15 19.70
CA PHE A 263 4.13 8.47 20.39
C PHE A 263 2.94 8.24 19.46
N ALA A 264 2.55 9.25 18.67
CA ALA A 264 1.48 9.08 17.70
C ALA A 264 1.79 7.99 16.68
N LEU A 265 3.03 7.89 16.18
CA LEU A 265 3.45 6.86 15.23
C LEU A 265 3.47 5.45 15.86
N GLN A 266 3.85 5.34 17.13
CA GLN A 266 3.78 4.08 17.88
C GLN A 266 2.33 3.59 17.99
N GLU A 267 1.39 4.47 18.33
CA GLU A 267 -0.04 4.11 18.38
C GLU A 267 -0.59 3.67 17.00
N LEU A 268 -0.05 4.20 15.89
CA LEU A 268 -0.38 3.70 14.56
C LEU A 268 0.18 2.29 14.33
N GLN A 269 1.39 2.01 14.80
CA GLN A 269 2.00 0.69 14.68
C GLN A 269 1.19 -0.33 15.51
N ASP A 270 0.90 -0.02 16.76
CA ASP A 270 0.11 -0.86 17.66
C ASP A 270 -1.29 -1.15 17.07
N ALA A 271 -1.95 -0.14 16.51
CA ALA A 271 -3.25 -0.33 15.84
C ALA A 271 -3.16 -1.21 14.59
N ALA A 272 -2.05 -1.16 13.85
CA ALA A 272 -1.83 -2.03 12.69
C ALA A 272 -1.57 -3.48 13.12
N ASP A 273 -0.80 -3.68 14.18
CA ASP A 273 -0.46 -4.99 14.72
C ASP A 273 -1.69 -5.68 15.32
N ASP A 274 -2.49 -4.93 16.09
CA ASP A 274 -3.78 -5.37 16.60
C ASP A 274 -4.72 -5.76 15.46
N SER A 275 -4.80 -4.95 14.41
CA SER A 275 -5.67 -5.25 13.27
C SER A 275 -5.25 -6.53 12.55
N TYR A 276 -3.95 -6.80 12.44
CA TYR A 276 -3.42 -8.01 11.83
C TYR A 276 -3.70 -9.25 12.67
N ALA A 277 -3.61 -9.17 13.99
CA ALA A 277 -3.94 -10.28 14.90
C ALA A 277 -5.40 -10.75 14.75
N HIS A 278 -6.30 -9.88 14.28
CA HIS A 278 -7.71 -10.18 14.04
C HIS A 278 -8.03 -10.47 12.56
N ARG A 279 -7.02 -10.62 11.69
CA ARG A 279 -7.22 -10.86 10.25
C ARG A 279 -7.92 -12.19 9.99
N ASP A 280 -9.06 -12.12 9.30
CA ASP A 280 -9.76 -13.29 8.76
C ASP A 280 -9.37 -13.52 7.29
N TRP A 281 -8.45 -14.46 7.07
CA TRP A 281 -7.96 -14.86 5.74
C TRP A 281 -9.06 -15.41 4.81
N ALA A 282 -10.07 -16.08 5.37
CA ALA A 282 -11.19 -16.61 4.57
C ALA A 282 -12.05 -15.45 4.06
N ARG A 283 -12.49 -14.57 4.96
CA ARG A 283 -13.24 -13.36 4.57
C ARG A 283 -12.46 -12.48 3.60
N TYR A 284 -11.16 -12.30 3.83
CA TYR A 284 -10.28 -11.54 2.94
C TYR A 284 -10.29 -12.13 1.51
N THR A 285 -10.19 -13.46 1.40
CA THR A 285 -10.21 -14.16 0.11
C THR A 285 -11.59 -14.11 -0.55
N GLU A 286 -12.66 -14.32 0.21
CA GLU A 286 -14.04 -14.26 -0.29
C GLU A 286 -14.39 -12.88 -0.86
N GLN A 287 -13.99 -11.81 -0.18
CA GLN A 287 -14.19 -10.45 -0.68
C GLN A 287 -13.41 -10.19 -1.97
N MET A 288 -12.16 -10.67 -2.05
CA MET A 288 -11.35 -10.59 -3.28
C MET A 288 -12.04 -11.29 -4.45
N VAL A 289 -12.52 -12.52 -4.26
CA VAL A 289 -13.26 -13.26 -5.29
C VAL A 289 -14.56 -12.54 -5.67
N SER A 290 -15.32 -12.01 -4.69
CA SER A 290 -16.56 -11.29 -4.97
C SER A 290 -16.33 -10.06 -5.86
N PHE A 291 -15.31 -9.26 -5.57
CA PHE A 291 -14.95 -8.11 -6.41
C PHE A 291 -14.41 -8.53 -7.78
N HIS A 292 -13.69 -9.64 -7.86
CA HIS A 292 -13.26 -10.19 -9.14
C HIS A 292 -14.44 -10.56 -10.03
N LEU A 293 -15.39 -11.34 -9.54
CA LEU A 293 -16.58 -11.76 -10.29
C LEU A 293 -17.42 -10.57 -10.76
N LYS A 294 -17.62 -9.56 -9.88
CA LYS A 294 -18.29 -8.31 -10.28
C LYS A 294 -17.57 -7.58 -11.42
N ASN A 295 -16.24 -7.52 -11.39
CA ASN A 295 -15.45 -6.89 -12.45
C ASN A 295 -15.43 -7.73 -13.74
N ALA A 296 -15.40 -9.06 -13.62
CA ALA A 296 -15.51 -10.01 -14.72
C ALA A 296 -16.80 -9.79 -15.50
N GLU A 297 -17.95 -9.80 -14.81
CA GLU A 297 -19.26 -9.58 -15.40
C GLU A 297 -19.43 -8.16 -15.96
N SER A 298 -18.95 -7.15 -15.23
CA SER A 298 -19.14 -5.74 -15.59
C SER A 298 -18.41 -5.33 -16.87
N TRP A 299 -17.15 -5.78 -17.05
CA TRP A 299 -16.33 -5.37 -18.19
C TRP A 299 -15.21 -6.37 -18.55
N GLY A 300 -14.72 -7.15 -17.59
CA GLY A 300 -13.55 -8.01 -17.74
C GLY A 300 -13.72 -9.08 -18.82
N ASN A 301 -14.87 -9.76 -18.84
CA ASN A 301 -15.16 -10.81 -19.81
C ASN A 301 -15.21 -10.24 -21.24
N ALA A 302 -15.90 -9.10 -21.42
CA ALA A 302 -15.99 -8.43 -22.72
C ALA A 302 -14.61 -7.93 -23.21
N LYS A 303 -13.76 -7.45 -22.31
CA LYS A 303 -12.43 -6.93 -22.65
C LYS A 303 -11.44 -8.04 -23.04
N THR A 304 -11.49 -9.16 -22.34
CA THR A 304 -10.51 -10.25 -22.48
C THR A 304 -10.95 -11.32 -23.47
N GLY A 305 -12.25 -11.41 -23.76
CA GLY A 305 -12.82 -12.48 -24.58
C GLY A 305 -12.85 -13.84 -23.89
N ALA A 306 -12.62 -13.89 -22.57
CA ALA A 306 -12.64 -15.10 -21.76
C ALA A 306 -13.65 -14.96 -20.60
N ASP A 307 -14.16 -16.08 -20.09
CA ASP A 307 -14.92 -16.06 -18.84
C ASP A 307 -13.96 -16.02 -17.65
N LEU A 308 -13.81 -14.85 -17.04
CA LEU A 308 -12.86 -14.68 -15.95
C LEU A 308 -13.32 -15.39 -14.66
N ALA A 309 -14.60 -15.79 -14.55
CA ALA A 309 -15.06 -16.59 -13.43
C ALA A 309 -14.31 -17.94 -13.32
N ASP A 310 -13.86 -18.49 -14.45
CA ASP A 310 -13.10 -19.75 -14.50
C ASP A 310 -11.72 -19.65 -13.82
N GLN A 311 -11.20 -18.43 -13.66
CA GLN A 311 -9.92 -18.14 -12.99
C GLN A 311 -9.99 -18.37 -11.48
N VAL A 312 -11.19 -18.37 -10.89
CA VAL A 312 -11.39 -18.54 -9.44
C VAL A 312 -11.14 -20.00 -9.05
N ASP A 313 -10.25 -20.21 -8.07
CA ASP A 313 -10.04 -21.52 -7.44
C ASP A 313 -10.88 -21.62 -6.16
N PRO A 314 -11.98 -22.39 -6.15
CA PRO A 314 -12.92 -22.40 -5.02
C PRO A 314 -12.35 -23.03 -3.75
N ASP A 315 -11.29 -23.83 -3.85
CA ASP A 315 -10.64 -24.43 -2.66
C ASP A 315 -9.37 -23.67 -2.23
N PHE A 316 -9.05 -22.55 -2.88
CA PHE A 316 -7.89 -21.75 -2.51
C PHE A 316 -8.29 -20.67 -1.51
N VAL A 317 -7.56 -20.61 -0.40
CA VAL A 317 -7.64 -19.52 0.57
C VAL A 317 -6.25 -18.89 0.68
N LEU A 318 -6.16 -17.58 0.48
CA LEU A 318 -4.92 -16.85 0.70
C LEU A 318 -4.59 -16.91 2.20
N ARG A 319 -3.39 -17.37 2.55
CA ARG A 319 -2.95 -17.49 3.94
C ARG A 319 -1.43 -17.55 4.04
N GLU A 320 -0.93 -17.30 5.24
CA GLU A 320 0.44 -17.64 5.60
C GLU A 320 0.70 -19.14 5.41
N GLY A 321 1.75 -19.47 4.65
CA GLY A 321 2.14 -20.86 4.39
C GLY A 321 1.31 -21.59 3.33
N ALA A 322 0.45 -20.91 2.56
CA ALA A 322 -0.02 -21.46 1.28
C ALA A 322 1.20 -21.87 0.43
N GLU A 323 1.20 -23.09 -0.12
CA GLU A 323 2.31 -23.66 -0.91
C GLU A 323 2.59 -22.79 -2.15
N ALA A 324 3.35 -21.73 -1.95
CA ALA A 324 3.93 -20.94 -3.02
C ALA A 324 5.14 -21.70 -3.55
N LEU A 325 5.29 -21.74 -4.88
CA LEU A 325 6.53 -22.19 -5.51
C LEU A 325 7.67 -21.24 -5.11
N VAL A 326 8.40 -21.60 -4.05
CA VAL A 326 9.60 -20.89 -3.61
C VAL A 326 10.66 -21.05 -4.71
N SER A 327 11.08 -19.94 -5.33
CA SER A 327 12.24 -19.98 -6.24
C SER A 327 13.51 -20.34 -5.45
N PRO A 328 14.38 -21.21 -5.98
CA PRO A 328 15.60 -21.59 -5.27
C PRO A 328 16.50 -20.36 -5.08
N ARG A 329 16.93 -20.13 -3.83
CA ARG A 329 17.89 -19.07 -3.47
C ARG A 329 19.17 -19.24 -4.30
N SER A 330 19.52 -18.25 -5.11
CA SER A 330 20.88 -18.11 -5.64
C SER A 330 21.79 -17.68 -4.49
N HIS A 331 22.43 -18.64 -3.83
CA HIS A 331 23.56 -18.34 -2.94
C HIS A 331 24.74 -17.87 -3.78
N SER A 332 24.94 -16.54 -3.83
CA SER A 332 26.24 -15.97 -4.18
C SER A 332 27.21 -16.23 -3.02
N PRO A 333 28.31 -16.99 -3.22
CA PRO A 333 29.27 -17.23 -2.15
C PRO A 333 30.01 -15.93 -1.80
N ARG A 334 30.09 -15.62 -0.50
CA ARG A 334 30.92 -14.51 0.02
C ARG A 334 32.38 -14.71 -0.43
N PRO A 335 33.09 -13.65 -0.86
CA PRO A 335 34.51 -13.75 -1.15
C PRO A 335 35.30 -14.00 0.14
N ALA A 336 36.20 -14.96 0.10
CA ALA A 336 37.10 -15.28 1.22
C ALA A 336 38.05 -14.10 1.51
N PRO A 337 38.43 -13.85 2.78
CA PRO A 337 39.37 -12.80 3.12
C PRO A 337 40.78 -13.15 2.63
N GLN A 338 41.44 -12.20 1.97
CA GLN A 338 42.84 -12.32 1.59
C GLN A 338 43.72 -12.30 2.86
N PRO A 339 44.72 -13.19 2.97
CA PRO A 339 45.69 -13.13 4.06
C PRO A 339 46.68 -11.98 3.84
N ALA A 340 47.09 -11.38 4.96
CA ALA A 340 47.96 -10.21 5.09
C ALA A 340 49.37 -10.37 4.52
#